data_AF-A0A2P8DVV0-F1
#
_entry.id   AF-A0A2P8DVV0-F1
#
_cell.length_a   1.000
_cell.length_b   1.000
_cell.length_c   1.000
_cell.angle_alpha   90.00
_cell.angle_beta   90.00
_cell.angle_gamma   90.00
#
_symmetry.space_group_name_H-M   'P 1'
#
loop_
_entity.id
_entity.type
_entity.pdbx_description
1 polymer ?
#
loop_
_entity_poly.entity_id
_entity_poly.type
_entity_poly.pdbx_seq_one_letter_code
_entity_poly.pdbx_strand_id
1 'polypeptide(L)' 'MTTRHTIDELLRRIGAGEPEKISEMYADRVDWALDWPEDRHGATIPWIRNRSTRADVAEACTA' A
#
# COMPACT_ATOMS: atom_id res chain seq x y z
N MET A 1 -4.66 8.62 19.37
CA MET A 1 -3.66 8.24 18.35
C MET A 1 -3.53 9.40 17.37
N THR A 2 -2.32 9.79 16.97
CA THR A 2 -2.11 10.88 15.99
C THR A 2 -1.74 10.29 14.64
N THR A 3 -1.98 11.03 13.56
CA THR A 3 -1.56 10.62 12.21
C THR A 3 -0.06 10.31 12.15
N ARG A 4 0.78 11.10 12.82
CA ARG A 4 2.23 10.87 12.88
C ARG A 4 2.56 9.52 13.51
N HIS A 5 1.93 9.20 14.63
CA HIS A 5 2.14 7.90 15.28
C HIS A 5 1.72 6.72 14.38
N THR A 6 0.63 6.85 13.64
CA THR A 6 0.21 5.84 12.66
C THR A 6 1.22 5.67 11.52
N ILE A 7 1.79 6.77 11.02
CA ILE A 7 2.80 6.73 9.96
C ILE A 7 4.11 6.11 10.45
N ASP A 8 4.58 6.46 11.65
CA ASP A 8 5.80 5.88 12.23
C ASP A 8 5.65 4.35 12.37
N GLU A 9 4.47 3.90 12.78
CA GLU A 9 4.16 2.47 12.87
C GLU A 9 4.17 1.77 11.51
N LEU A 10 3.58 2.40 10.49
CA LEU A 10 3.57 1.88 9.13
C LEU A 10 5.00 1.72 8.59
N LEU A 11 5.81 2.78 8.71
CA LEU A 11 7.21 2.77 8.24
C LEU A 11 8.06 1.72 8.96
N ARG A 12 7.83 1.55 10.27
CA ARG A 12 8.50 0.52 11.07
C ARG A 12 8.19 -0.90 10.56
N ARG A 13 6.92 -1.21 10.26
CA ARG A 13 6.52 -2.53 9.74
C ARG A 13 7.02 -2.78 8.31
N ILE A 14 7.02 -1.74 7.47
CA ILE A 14 7.63 -1.79 6.13
C ILE A 14 9.12 -2.16 6.24
N GLY A 15 9.88 -1.47 7.11
CA GLY A 15 11.30 -1.76 7.31
C GLY A 15 11.58 -3.15 7.90
N ALA A 16 10.62 -3.74 8.61
CA ALA A 16 10.71 -5.09 9.14
C ALA A 16 10.36 -6.19 8.11
N GLY A 17 9.80 -5.84 6.95
CA GLY A 17 9.40 -6.80 5.93
C GLY A 17 8.26 -7.72 6.40
N GLU A 18 7.23 -7.16 7.02
CA GLU A 18 6.06 -7.91 7.52
C GLU A 18 4.75 -7.54 6.78
N PRO A 19 4.55 -8.01 5.53
CA PRO A 19 3.42 -7.64 4.65
C PRO A 19 2.04 -7.81 5.27
N GLU A 20 1.83 -8.91 5.99
CA GLU A 20 0.54 -9.23 6.61
C GLU A 20 0.21 -8.18 7.68
N LYS A 21 1.18 -7.83 8.52
CA LYS A 21 1.01 -6.82 9.57
C LYS A 21 0.91 -5.40 9.00
N ILE A 22 1.52 -5.13 7.85
CA ILE A 22 1.33 -3.85 7.14
C ILE A 22 -0.13 -3.76 6.68
N SER A 23 -0.66 -4.82 6.06
CA SER A 23 -2.02 -4.85 5.54
C SER A 23 -3.09 -4.60 6.63
N GLU A 24 -2.89 -5.14 7.84
CA GLU A 24 -3.80 -4.95 8.98
C GLU A 24 -4.00 -3.48 9.37
N MET A 25 -3.06 -2.59 9.05
CA MET A 25 -3.18 -1.17 9.33
C MET A 25 -4.14 -0.43 8.40
N TYR A 26 -4.50 -1.05 7.27
CA TYR A 26 -5.39 -0.47 6.27
C TYR A 26 -6.84 -0.83 6.56
N ALA A 27 -7.76 0.06 6.20
CA ALA A 27 -9.18 -0.26 6.16
C ALA A 27 -9.46 -1.38 5.14
N ASP A 28 -10.59 -2.07 5.30
CA ASP A 28 -10.96 -3.16 4.37
C ASP A 28 -11.06 -2.68 2.92
N ARG A 29 -11.45 -1.42 2.73
CA ARG A 29 -11.38 -0.66 1.47
C ARG A 29 -10.49 0.55 1.65
N VAL A 30 -9.55 0.75 0.73
CA VAL A 30 -8.65 1.90 0.73
C VAL A 30 -8.48 2.43 -0.68
N ASP A 31 -8.61 3.74 -0.87
CA ASP A 31 -8.24 4.36 -2.14
C ASP A 31 -6.73 4.54 -2.18
N TRP A 32 -6.04 3.59 -2.81
CA TRP A 32 -4.60 3.61 -2.90
C TRP A 32 -4.15 4.12 -4.27
N ALA A 33 -3.79 5.40 -4.30
CA ALA A 33 -3.21 6.07 -5.47
C ALA A 33 -1.73 5.70 -5.66
N LEU A 34 -1.43 4.41 -5.78
CA LEU A 34 -0.14 3.93 -6.28
C LEU A 34 -0.21 3.63 -7.78
N ASP A 35 -1.09 4.35 -8.48
CA ASP A 35 -1.25 4.28 -9.92
C ASP A 35 -1.00 5.66 -10.52
N TRP A 36 -0.51 5.68 -11.75
CA TRP A 36 -0.48 6.91 -12.52
C TRP A 36 -1.90 7.19 -13.06
N PRO A 37 -2.22 8.46 -13.41
CA PRO A 37 -3.39 8.75 -14.23
C PRO A 37 -3.40 7.83 -15.46
N GLU A 38 -4.57 7.28 -15.85
CA GLU A 38 -4.67 6.29 -16.94
C GLU A 38 -4.07 6.77 -18.27
N ASP A 39 -4.04 8.09 -18.49
CA ASP A 39 -3.45 8.76 -19.66
C ASP A 39 -1.92 8.91 -19.58
N ARG A 40 -1.29 8.46 -18.49
CA ARG A 40 0.15 8.50 -18.25
C ARG A 40 0.66 7.20 -17.67
N HIS A 41 1.59 6.54 -18.37
CA HIS A 41 2.54 5.54 -17.82
C HIS A 41 2.01 4.32 -17.05
N GLY A 42 0.71 4.19 -16.74
CA GLY A 42 0.13 3.13 -15.90
C GLY A 42 0.32 1.71 -16.44
N ALA A 43 0.67 1.56 -17.73
CA ALA A 43 0.92 0.24 -18.34
C ALA A 43 2.40 -0.16 -18.41
N THR A 44 3.36 0.71 -18.05
CA THR A 44 4.80 0.43 -18.28
C THR A 44 5.47 -0.30 -17.12
N ILE A 45 4.94 -0.19 -15.90
CA ILE A 45 5.53 -0.77 -14.70
C ILE A 45 4.52 -1.77 -14.10
N PRO A 46 4.78 -3.09 -14.16
CA PRO A 46 3.75 -4.11 -13.86
C PRO A 46 3.13 -4.05 -12.46
N TRP A 47 3.85 -3.51 -11.48
CA TRP A 47 3.38 -3.39 -10.10
C TRP A 47 2.72 -2.04 -9.79
N ILE A 48 2.69 -1.09 -10.73
CA ILE A 48 1.94 0.16 -10.60
C ILE A 48 0.56 -0.09 -11.19
N ARG A 49 -0.43 -0.21 -10.29
CA ARG A 49 -1.82 -0.50 -10.63
C ARG A 49 -2.73 0.03 -9.53
N ASN A 50 -3.97 0.34 -9.89
CA ASN A 50 -5.02 0.65 -8.93
C ASN A 50 -5.20 -0.50 -7.92
N ARG A 51 -5.29 -0.12 -6.65
CA ARG A 51 -5.45 -1.03 -5.51
C ARG A 51 -6.54 -0.48 -4.61
N SER A 52 -7.42 -1.36 -4.14
CA SER A 52 -8.61 -0.93 -3.40
C SER A 52 -8.87 -1.70 -2.11
N THR A 53 -8.04 -2.69 -1.79
CA THR A 53 -8.29 -3.63 -0.69
C THR A 53 -7.07 -3.87 0.17
N ARG A 54 -7.30 -4.35 1.40
CA ARG A 54 -6.22 -4.84 2.28
C ARG A 54 -5.36 -5.94 1.63
N ALA A 55 -5.98 -6.83 0.86
CA ALA A 55 -5.27 -7.88 0.15
C ALA A 55 -4.30 -7.32 -0.91
N ASP A 56 -4.72 -6.28 -1.63
CA ASP A 56 -3.85 -5.58 -2.59
C ASP A 56 -2.62 -4.95 -1.90
N VAL A 57 -2.77 -4.51 -0.64
CA VAL A 57 -1.66 -4.00 0.19
C VAL A 57 -0.66 -5.08 0.53
N ALA A 58 -1.12 -6.25 0.95
CA ALA A 58 -0.23 -7.37 1.23
C ALA A 58 0.58 -7.80 -0.02
N GLU A 59 -0.07 -7.84 -1.18
CA GLU A 59 0.60 -8.15 -2.46
C GLU A 59 1.68 -7.12 -2.81
N ALA A 60 1.40 -5.82 -2.63
CA ALA A 60 2.36 -4.76 -2.94
C ALA A 60 3.62 -4.76 -2.06
N CYS A 61 3.56 -5.34 -0.85
CA CYS A 61 4.71 -5.45 0.05
C CYS A 61 5.52 -6.74 -0.16
N THR A 62 5.08 -7.64 -1.04
CA THR A 62 5.75 -8.91 -1.35
C THR A 62 6.39 -8.96 -2.75
N ALA A 63 6.10 -7.99 -3.61
CA ALA A 63 6.64 -7.84 -4.97
C ALA A 63 7.93 -7.00 -4.99
#